data_AF-A0A077F6K5-F1
#
_entry.id   AF-A0A077F6K5-F1
#
_cell.length_a   1.000
_cell.length_b   1.000
_cell.length_c   1.000
_cell.angle_alpha   90.00
_cell.angle_beta   90.00
_cell.angle_gamma   90.00
#
_symmetry.space_group_name_H-M   'P 1'
#
loop_
_entity.id
_entity.type
_entity.pdbx_description
1 polymer ?
#
loop_
_entity_poly.entity_id
_entity_poly.type
_entity_poly.pdbx_seq_one_letter_code
_entity_poly.pdbx_strand_id
1 'polypeptide(L)'
;MSTFAVFGMTADVALAEARKITKTTKPSGKAGCPPLELTLAEWNLAVEQQAAKIMAGEKVKQLSQMFDAPQYAQQFMEPTRKQCKCRDLRIRAKCVLTDAGGRPIINEKTKAPKVGWVDYLPEMAVQVA
;
A
#
# COMPACT_ATOMS: atom_id res chain seq x y z
N MET A 1 0.29 17.56 13.64
CA MET A 1 1.27 16.48 13.35
C MET A 1 0.52 15.51 12.48
N SER A 2 0.88 15.40 11.20
CA SER A 2 0.09 14.63 10.24
C SER A 2 -0.04 13.17 10.66
N THR A 3 -1.28 12.71 10.86
CA THR A 3 -1.60 11.45 11.53
C THR A 3 -2.40 10.49 10.65
N PHE A 4 -3.03 10.90 9.55
CA PHE A 4 -3.92 10.02 8.78
C PHE A 4 -3.41 9.79 7.36
N ALA A 5 -3.54 8.57 6.83
CA ALA A 5 -3.27 8.29 5.43
C ALA A 5 -4.22 7.20 4.90
N VAL A 6 -4.51 7.25 3.61
CA VAL A 6 -5.34 6.25 2.93
C VAL A 6 -4.46 5.11 2.47
N PHE A 7 -4.81 3.90 2.86
CA PHE A 7 -4.21 2.65 2.42
C PHE A 7 -5.21 1.89 1.54
N GLY A 8 -4.69 1.17 0.56
CA GLY A 8 -5.46 0.30 -0.31
C GLY A 8 -4.62 -0.21 -1.47
N MET A 9 -5.30 -0.82 -2.44
CA MET A 9 -4.69 -1.18 -3.72
C MET A 9 -5.61 -0.72 -4.86
N THR A 10 -5.05 0.00 -5.81
CA THR A 10 -5.75 0.42 -7.04
C THR A 10 -5.12 -0.23 -8.25
N ALA A 11 -5.89 -0.37 -9.33
CA ALA A 11 -5.40 -0.95 -10.57
C ALA A 11 -4.13 -0.23 -11.09
N ASP A 12 -4.08 1.10 -11.00
CA ASP A 12 -2.94 1.89 -11.46
C ASP A 12 -1.68 1.65 -10.63
N VAL A 13 -1.84 1.56 -9.30
CA VAL A 13 -0.73 1.28 -8.38
C VAL A 13 -0.24 -0.15 -8.59
N ALA A 14 -1.15 -1.10 -8.78
CA ALA A 14 -0.80 -2.49 -9.10
C ALA A 14 -0.06 -2.60 -10.43
N LEU A 15 -0.45 -1.85 -11.46
CA LEU A 15 0.27 -1.78 -12.73
C LEU A 15 1.66 -1.15 -12.55
N ALA A 16 1.76 -0.04 -11.83
CA ALA A 16 3.04 0.62 -11.57
C ALA A 16 4.01 -0.29 -10.80
N GLU A 17 3.50 -1.07 -9.84
CA GLU A 17 4.31 -2.06 -9.11
C GLU A 17 4.66 -3.28 -9.96
N ALA A 18 3.71 -3.78 -10.74
CA ALA A 18 3.97 -4.87 -11.67
C ALA A 18 5.08 -4.51 -12.67
N ARG A 19 5.10 -3.27 -13.19
CA ARG A 19 6.17 -2.78 -14.07
C ARG A 19 7.55 -2.79 -13.42
N LYS A 20 7.64 -2.53 -12.11
CA LYS A 20 8.91 -2.56 -11.38
C LYS A 20 9.40 -3.98 -11.09
N ILE A 21 8.48 -4.90 -10.87
CA ILE A 21 8.79 -6.28 -10.47
C ILE A 21 9.01 -7.18 -11.70
N THR A 22 8.30 -6.92 -12.80
CA THR A 22 8.33 -7.75 -14.00
C THR A 22 9.65 -7.57 -14.72
N LYS A 23 10.47 -8.62 -14.70
CA LYS A 23 11.75 -8.65 -15.40
C LYS A 23 11.52 -8.57 -16.91
N THR A 24 12.34 -7.76 -17.59
CA THR A 24 12.32 -7.61 -19.05
C THR A 24 12.98 -8.79 -19.79
N THR A 25 13.51 -9.77 -19.06
CA THR A 25 14.31 -10.85 -19.62
C THR A 25 13.73 -12.23 -19.32
N LYS A 26 13.66 -13.09 -20.34
CA LYS A 26 13.34 -14.53 -20.21
C LYS A 26 14.65 -15.33 -20.15
N PRO A 27 14.76 -16.34 -19.28
CA PRO A 27 15.90 -17.26 -19.33
C PRO A 27 15.88 -17.98 -20.68
N SER A 28 16.96 -17.83 -21.45
CA SER A 28 17.13 -18.60 -22.68
C SER A 28 17.19 -20.08 -22.28
N GLY A 29 16.34 -20.92 -22.85
CA GLY A 29 16.26 -22.35 -22.56
C GLY A 29 17.52 -23.16 -22.91
N LYS A 30 18.65 -22.50 -23.20
CA LYS A 30 19.96 -23.07 -23.43
C LYS A 30 20.92 -22.62 -22.33
N ALA A 31 21.56 -23.59 -21.67
CA ALA A 31 22.61 -23.32 -20.69
C ALA A 31 23.76 -22.54 -21.35
N GLY A 32 24.06 -21.35 -20.83
CA GLY A 32 25.16 -20.49 -21.31
C GLY A 32 24.78 -19.39 -22.32
N CYS A 33 23.50 -19.24 -22.70
CA CYS A 33 23.08 -18.12 -23.56
C CYS A 33 22.60 -16.90 -22.75
N PRO A 34 22.89 -15.66 -23.21
CA PRO A 34 22.33 -14.45 -22.60
C PRO A 34 20.79 -14.49 -22.56
N PRO A 35 20.15 -13.92 -21.52
CA PRO A 35 18.70 -13.83 -21.44
C PRO A 35 18.14 -13.14 -22.68
N LEU A 36 17.06 -13.68 -23.25
CA LEU A 36 16.36 -13.03 -24.35
C LEU A 36 15.53 -11.88 -23.81
N GLU A 37 15.67 -10.69 -24.40
CA GLU A 37 14.79 -9.56 -24.11
C GLU A 37 13.37 -9.90 -24.56
N LEU A 38 12.39 -9.78 -23.65
CA LEU A 38 10.98 -9.87 -24.06
C LEU A 38 10.68 -8.75 -25.05
N THR A 39 9.87 -9.07 -26.05
CA THR A 39 9.24 -8.02 -26.85
C THR A 39 8.33 -7.17 -25.96
N LEU A 40 8.15 -5.89 -26.31
CA LEU A 40 7.29 -4.94 -25.59
C LEU A 40 5.88 -5.50 -25.35
N ALA A 41 5.32 -6.21 -26.33
CA ALA A 41 3.99 -6.80 -26.24
C ALA A 41 3.92 -7.91 -25.18
N GLU A 42 4.89 -8.82 -25.17
CA GLU A 42 4.93 -9.90 -24.17
C GLU A 42 5.18 -9.37 -22.76
N TRP A 43 6.01 -8.32 -22.64
CA TRP A 43 6.28 -7.69 -21.34
C TRP A 43 5.03 -6.99 -20.79
N ASN A 44 4.30 -6.26 -21.64
CA ASN A 44 3.04 -5.64 -21.24
C ASN A 44 2.02 -6.68 -20.75
N LEU A 45 1.90 -7.80 -21.43
CA LEU A 45 1.00 -8.89 -21.02
C LEU A 45 1.44 -9.50 -19.69
N ALA A 46 2.75 -9.72 -19.50
CA ALA A 46 3.30 -10.19 -18.22
C ALA A 46 3.06 -9.20 -17.08
N VAL A 47 3.19 -7.89 -17.34
CA VAL A 47 2.88 -6.82 -16.40
C VAL A 47 1.40 -6.82 -16.02
N GLU A 48 0.49 -6.97 -16.99
CA GLU A 48 -0.94 -7.04 -16.72
C GLU A 48 -1.30 -8.26 -15.85
N GLN A 49 -0.76 -9.43 -16.17
CA GLN A 49 -0.94 -10.64 -15.35
C GLN A 49 -0.38 -10.45 -13.93
N GLN A 50 0.78 -9.83 -13.81
CA GLN A 50 1.40 -9.55 -12.52
C GLN A 50 0.60 -8.51 -11.73
N ALA A 51 0.05 -7.48 -12.40
CA ALA A 51 -0.83 -6.50 -11.78
C ALA A 51 -2.11 -7.15 -11.29
N ALA A 52 -2.71 -8.07 -12.06
CA ALA A 52 -3.86 -8.86 -11.63
C ALA A 52 -3.54 -9.70 -10.38
N LYS A 53 -2.34 -10.32 -10.31
CA LYS A 53 -1.86 -11.03 -9.11
C LYS A 53 -1.67 -10.09 -7.92
N ILE A 54 -1.12 -8.89 -8.13
CA ILE A 54 -0.94 -7.89 -7.07
C ILE A 54 -2.30 -7.40 -6.55
N MET A 55 -3.26 -7.16 -7.44
CA MET A 55 -4.65 -6.80 -7.08
C MET A 55 -5.35 -7.93 -6.31
N ALA A 56 -5.12 -9.19 -6.67
CA ALA A 56 -5.67 -10.35 -5.98
C ALA A 56 -4.97 -10.63 -4.63
N GLY A 57 -3.73 -10.16 -4.44
CA GLY A 57 -2.98 -10.34 -3.20
C GLY A 57 -3.49 -9.49 -2.03
N GLU A 58 -3.09 -9.85 -0.81
CA GLU A 58 -3.52 -9.18 0.44
C GLU A 58 -2.78 -7.85 0.71
N LYS A 59 -1.66 -7.61 0.03
CA LYS A 59 -0.83 -6.44 0.32
C LYS A 59 -1.54 -5.15 -0.09
N VAL A 60 -1.68 -4.23 0.86
CA VAL A 60 -2.14 -2.85 0.63
C VAL A 60 -0.96 -1.88 0.72
N LYS A 61 -1.01 -0.79 -0.04
CA LYS A 61 -0.02 0.30 0.01
C LYS A 61 -0.65 1.61 0.44
N GLN A 62 0.19 2.52 0.91
CA GLN A 62 -0.22 3.90 1.14
C GLN A 62 -0.47 4.58 -0.21
N LEU A 63 -1.70 5.03 -0.45
CA LEU A 63 -2.14 5.66 -1.69
C LEU A 63 -2.06 7.19 -1.63
N SER A 64 -2.26 7.76 -0.44
CA SER A 64 -2.27 9.21 -0.23
C SER A 64 -1.04 9.70 0.52
N GLN A 65 -0.79 11.00 0.45
CA GLN A 65 0.06 11.68 1.41
C GLN A 65 -0.52 11.60 2.84
N MET A 66 0.30 11.97 3.82
CA MET A 66 -0.12 12.06 5.22
C MET A 66 -0.92 13.35 5.44
N PHE A 67 -2.16 13.21 5.86
CA PHE A 67 -3.07 14.29 6.21
C PHE A 67 -3.08 14.54 7.72
N ASP A 68 -3.40 15.77 8.11
CA ASP A 68 -3.52 16.17 9.51
C ASP A 68 -4.87 15.79 10.12
N ALA A 69 -5.91 15.65 9.28
CA ALA A 69 -7.27 15.35 9.71
C ALA A 69 -7.90 14.20 8.89
N PRO A 70 -8.77 13.37 9.49
CA PRO A 70 -9.37 12.22 8.83
C PRO A 70 -10.33 12.62 7.70
N GLN A 71 -10.96 13.80 7.78
CA GLN A 71 -11.90 14.28 6.75
C GLN A 71 -11.21 14.46 5.40
N TYR A 72 -9.96 14.96 5.39
CA TYR A 72 -9.18 15.07 4.14
C TYR A 72 -8.85 13.69 3.54
N ALA A 73 -8.60 12.68 4.38
CA ALA A 73 -8.40 11.31 3.93
C ALA A 73 -9.68 10.72 3.32
N GLN A 74 -10.86 11.03 3.90
CA GLN A 74 -12.16 10.63 3.34
C GLN A 74 -12.42 11.29 1.98
N GLN A 75 -12.15 12.60 1.86
CA GLN A 75 -12.25 13.34 0.61
C GLN A 75 -11.33 12.77 -0.48
N PHE A 76 -10.17 12.22 -0.12
CA PHE A 76 -9.31 11.54 -1.06
C PHE A 76 -9.89 10.19 -1.51
N MET A 77 -10.52 9.43 -0.60
CA MET A 77 -11.10 8.13 -0.91
C MET A 77 -12.28 8.21 -1.89
N GLU A 78 -13.10 9.26 -1.80
CA GLU A 78 -14.30 9.40 -2.64
C GLU A 78 -14.00 9.41 -4.15
N PRO A 79 -13.11 10.28 -4.67
CA PRO A 79 -12.68 10.23 -6.06
C PRO A 79 -12.01 8.90 -6.43
N THR A 80 -11.16 8.37 -5.56
CA THR A 80 -10.44 7.12 -5.84
C THR A 80 -11.41 5.96 -6.05
N ARG A 81 -12.47 5.86 -5.22
CA ARG A 81 -13.55 4.88 -5.40
C ARG A 81 -14.33 5.04 -6.70
N LYS A 82 -14.49 6.28 -7.18
CA LYS A 82 -15.25 6.59 -8.40
C LYS A 82 -14.43 6.37 -9.68
N GLN A 83 -13.16 6.76 -9.66
CA GLN A 83 -12.30 6.72 -10.85
C GLN A 83 -11.76 5.32 -11.14
N CYS A 84 -11.40 4.54 -10.11
CA CYS A 84 -10.64 3.32 -10.31
C CYS A 84 -11.24 2.11 -9.60
N LYS A 85 -10.94 0.91 -10.13
CA LYS A 85 -11.13 -0.34 -9.40
C LYS A 85 -10.21 -0.34 -8.19
N CYS A 86 -10.80 -0.23 -7.01
CA CYS A 86 -10.09 -0.12 -5.74
C CYS A 86 -10.45 -1.28 -4.82
N ARG A 87 -9.45 -1.80 -4.11
CA ARG A 87 -9.59 -2.84 -3.11
C ARG A 87 -9.14 -2.32 -1.74
N ASP A 88 -9.87 -2.72 -0.69
CA ASP A 88 -9.51 -2.52 0.72
C ASP A 88 -9.07 -1.09 1.05
N LEU A 89 -9.82 -0.10 0.53
CA LEU A 89 -9.59 1.31 0.85
C LEU A 89 -9.93 1.58 2.31
N ARG A 90 -8.92 1.84 3.12
CA ARG A 90 -9.02 2.10 4.56
C ARG A 90 -8.19 3.31 4.93
N ILE A 91 -8.69 4.11 5.86
CA ILE A 91 -7.89 5.17 6.48
C ILE A 91 -7.09 4.52 7.61
N ARG A 92 -5.81 4.81 7.71
CA ARG A 92 -4.98 4.43 8.85
C ARG A 92 -4.47 5.67 9.56
N ALA A 93 -4.52 5.63 10.88
CA ALA A 93 -3.93 6.63 11.75
C ALA A 93 -2.55 6.16 12.20
N LYS A 94 -1.58 7.07 12.18
CA LYS A 94 -0.24 6.90 12.71
C LYS A 94 -0.28 7.23 14.19
N CYS A 95 -0.37 6.22 15.03
CA CYS A 95 -0.44 6.38 16.48
C CYS A 95 0.63 5.54 17.18
N VAL A 96 0.90 5.88 18.43
CA VAL A 96 1.75 5.07 19.30
C VAL A 96 1.07 3.73 19.50
N LEU A 97 1.76 2.64 19.13
CA LEU A 97 1.24 1.29 19.38
C LEU A 97 1.24 1.04 20.87
N THR A 98 0.05 0.81 21.42
CA THR A 98 -0.15 0.37 22.79
C THR A 98 -0.31 -1.15 22.81
N ASP A 99 0.28 -1.78 23.82
CA ASP A 99 0.08 -3.20 24.10
C ASP A 99 -1.34 -3.45 24.65
N ALA A 100 -1.78 -4.71 24.76
CA ALA A 100 -3.10 -5.10 25.28
C ALA A 100 -3.39 -4.54 26.69
N GLY A 101 -2.35 -4.18 27.44
CA GLY A 101 -2.45 -3.50 28.74
C GLY A 101 -2.40 -1.96 28.70
N GLY A 102 -2.57 -1.34 27.53
CA GLY A 102 -2.60 0.13 27.37
C GLY A 102 -1.23 0.83 27.50
N ARG A 103 -0.14 0.07 27.70
CA ARG A 103 1.22 0.62 27.81
C ARG A 103 1.80 0.84 26.42
N PRO A 104 2.43 2.00 26.13
CA PRO A 104 3.08 2.23 24.85
C PRO A 104 4.22 1.22 24.67
N ILE A 105 4.26 0.56 23.52
CA ILE A 105 5.36 -0.35 23.17
C ILE A 105 6.59 0.52 22.96
N ILE A 106 7.48 0.56 23.95
CA ILE A 106 8.73 1.31 23.87
C ILE A 106 9.77 0.43 23.18
N ASN A 107 10.49 0.98 22.22
CA ASN A 107 11.62 0.27 21.62
C ASN A 107 12.82 0.34 22.57
N GLU A 108 13.32 -0.81 23.04
CA GLU A 108 14.44 -0.90 24.00
C GLU A 108 15.68 -0.14 23.54
N LYS A 109 15.94 -0.07 22.23
CA LYS A 109 17.12 0.61 21.68
C LYS A 109 17.00 2.14 21.65
N THR A 110 15.81 2.67 21.38
CA THR A 110 15.63 4.12 21.16
C THR A 110 14.90 4.80 22.30
N LYS A 111 14.37 4.04 23.27
CA LYS A 111 13.49 4.51 24.37
C LYS A 111 12.29 5.34 23.91
N ALA A 112 12.03 5.38 22.61
CA ALA A 112 10.92 6.09 22.02
C ALA A 112 9.69 5.16 21.89
N PRO A 113 8.47 5.70 22.03
CA PRO A 113 7.26 4.95 21.76
C PRO A 113 7.24 4.49 20.30
N LYS A 114 6.93 3.22 20.07
CA LYS A 114 6.85 2.63 18.72
C LYS A 114 5.62 3.18 18.03
N VAL A 115 5.84 4.02 17.03
CA VAL A 115 4.77 4.58 16.21
C VAL A 115 4.45 3.60 15.08
N GLY A 116 3.19 3.23 14.95
CA GLY A 116 2.68 2.31 13.93
C GLY A 116 1.43 2.85 13.25
N TRP A 117 0.92 2.08 12.30
CA TRP A 117 -0.34 2.36 11.63
C TRP A 117 -1.45 1.51 12.25
N VAL A 118 -2.55 2.15 12.61
CA VAL A 118 -3.77 1.52 13.12
C VAL A 118 -4.93 1.88 12.20
N ASP A 119 -5.81 0.92 11.91
CA ASP A 119 -7.01 1.18 11.10
C ASP A 119 -7.89 2.21 11.83
N TYR A 120 -8.21 3.31 11.14
CA TYR A 120 -9.03 4.39 11.70
C TYR A 120 -10.50 4.00 11.63
N LEU A 121 -11.13 3.88 12.79
CA LEU A 121 -12.58 3.75 12.93
C LEU A 121 -13.16 5.12 13.30
N PRO A 122 -14.28 5.55 12.69
CA PRO A 122 -14.87 6.86 12.98
C PRO A 122 -15.29 7.02 14.46
N GLU A 123 -15.60 5.93 15.16
CA GLU A 123 -15.87 5.94 16.61
C GLU A 123 -14.64 6.31 17.46
N MET A 124 -13.42 6.08 16.97
CA MET A 124 -12.19 6.48 17.69
C MET A 124 -12.00 8.00 17.74
N ALA A 125 -12.65 8.76 16.86
CA ALA A 125 -12.59 10.23 16.89
C ALA A 125 -13.44 10.85 18.01
N VAL A 126 -14.40 10.10 18.56
CA VAL A 126 -15.30 10.60 19.61
C VAL A 126 -14.62 10.63 20.99
N GLN A 127 -13.56 9.85 21.20
CA GLN A 127 -12.84 9.80 22.49
C GLN A 127 -11.78 10.90 22.68
N VAL A 128 -11.70 11.86 21.77
CA VAL A 128 -10.83 13.03 21.92
C VAL A 128 -11.68 14.29 21.80
N ALA A 129 -12.54 14.50 22.80
CA ALA A 129 -13.19 15.78 23.08
C ALA A 129 -12.84 16.18 24.52
#